data_AF-A0A1H1ZHC5-F1
#
_entry.id   AF-A0A1H1ZHC5-F1
#
_cell.length_a   1.000
_cell.length_b   1.000
_cell.length_c   1.000
_cell.angle_alpha   90.00
_cell.angle_beta   90.00
_cell.angle_gamma   90.00
#
_symmetry.space_group_name_H-M   'P 1'
#
loop_
_entity.id
_entity.type
_entity.pdbx_description
1 polymer ?
#
loop_
_entity_poly.entity_id
_entity_poly.type
_entity_poly.pdbx_seq_one_letter_code
_entity_poly.pdbx_strand_id
1 'polypeptide(L)' 'MLLRDLIEPTTMVLIEPHRNRGGIWRIKFSHDADQPLSISAGQAPSLATDLHQIGEDQLAGKIDDAVRSATRYGSM' A
#
# COMPACT_ATOMS: atom_id res chain seq x y z
N MET A 1 -21.09 -29.17 2.93
CA MET A 1 -20.85 -27.76 2.56
C MET A 1 -19.96 -27.17 3.63
N LEU A 2 -18.66 -27.11 3.38
CA LEU A 2 -17.68 -26.68 4.38
C LEU A 2 -17.57 -25.16 4.34
N LEU A 3 -17.38 -24.55 5.52
CA LEU A 3 -17.23 -23.11 5.79
C LEU A 3 -15.98 -22.47 5.14
N ARG A 4 -15.51 -23.03 4.01
CA ARG A 4 -14.34 -22.62 3.22
C ARG A 4 -14.74 -21.89 1.95
N ASP A 5 -16.01 -21.99 1.55
CA ASP A 5 -16.57 -21.28 0.39
C ASP A 5 -16.97 -19.82 0.70
N LEU A 6 -16.72 -19.35 1.93
CA LEU A 6 -16.92 -17.95 2.34
C LEU A 6 -15.62 -17.16 2.45
N ILE A 7 -14.52 -17.70 1.92
CA ILE A 7 -13.32 -16.91 1.65
C ILE A 7 -13.57 -16.30 0.28
N GLU A 8 -14.15 -15.11 0.23
CA GLU A 8 -13.93 -14.26 -0.93
C GLU A 8 -12.41 -14.16 -1.10
N PRO A 9 -11.86 -14.56 -2.26
CA PRO A 9 -10.44 -14.50 -2.46
C PRO A 9 -10.08 -13.03 -2.59
N THR A 10 -9.67 -12.46 -1.45
CA THR A 10 -8.73 -11.35 -1.40
C THR A 10 -9.26 -10.09 -2.09
N THR A 11 -9.86 -9.19 -1.31
CA THR A 11 -9.72 -7.76 -1.59
C THR A 11 -8.21 -7.46 -1.60
N MET A 12 -7.58 -7.65 -2.75
CA MET A 12 -6.14 -7.49 -2.90
C MET A 12 -5.92 -5.99 -2.82
N VAL A 13 -5.52 -5.51 -1.63
CA VAL A 13 -5.10 -4.13 -1.47
C VAL A 13 -3.93 -3.93 -2.42
N LEU A 14 -4.20 -3.31 -3.57
CA LEU A 14 -3.17 -2.94 -4.52
C LEU A 14 -2.47 -1.74 -3.90
N ILE A 15 -1.19 -1.96 -3.59
CA ILE A 15 -0.29 -0.94 -3.07
C ILE A 15 0.64 -0.58 -4.21
N GLU A 16 0.36 0.55 -4.85
CA GLU A 16 1.15 1.02 -6.01
C GLU A 16 1.79 2.39 -5.75
N PRO A 17 3.07 2.57 -6.11
CA PRO A 17 3.68 3.89 -6.16
C PRO A 17 3.09 4.67 -7.34
N HIS A 18 2.56 5.86 -7.09
CA HIS A 18 2.05 6.75 -8.12
C HIS A 18 2.58 8.17 -7.93
N ARG A 19 2.82 8.87 -9.03
CA ARG A 19 3.20 10.28 -9.00
C ARG A 19 1.96 11.13 -9.26
N ASN A 20 1.62 12.03 -8.34
CA ASN A 20 0.50 12.94 -8.53
C ASN A 20 0.87 14.10 -9.48
N ARG A 21 -0.11 14.94 -9.84
CA ARG A 21 0.11 16.12 -10.73
C ARG A 21 1.12 17.13 -10.17
N GLY A 22 1.32 17.15 -8.85
CA GLY A 22 2.33 17.98 -8.19
C GLY A 22 3.73 17.36 -8.15
N GLY A 23 3.93 16.21 -8.80
CA GLY A 23 5.22 15.52 -8.85
C GLY A 23 5.57 14.72 -7.59
N ILE A 24 4.67 14.64 -6.61
CA ILE A 24 4.88 13.93 -5.34
C ILE A 24 4.57 12.45 -5.54
N TRP A 25 5.52 11.59 -5.16
CA TRP A 25 5.29 10.16 -5.06
C TRP A 25 4.39 9.83 -3.87
N ARG A 26 3.40 9.00 -4.12
CA ARG A 26 2.38 8.59 -3.18
C ARG A 26 2.17 7.10 -3.28
N ILE A 27 1.77 6.47 -2.19
CA ILE A 27 1.40 5.07 -2.12
C ILE A 27 -0.14 5.04 -2.15
N LYS A 28 -0.70 4.42 -3.19
CA LYS A 28 -2.14 4.24 -3.37
C LYS A 28 -2.56 2.93 -2.75
N PHE A 29 -3.66 2.95 -2.01
CA PHE A 29 -4.37 1.77 -1.52
C PHE A 29 -5.71 1.76 -2.24
N SER A 30 -5.85 0.97 -3.30
CA SER A 30 -7.16 0.81 -3.93
C SER A 30 -7.90 -0.35 -3.27
N HIS A 31 -9.03 -0.03 -2.65
CA HIS A 31 -10.19 -0.92 -2.65
C HIS A 31 -10.99 -0.62 -3.93
N ASP A 32 -11.85 -1.54 -4.35
CA ASP A 32 -12.82 -1.44 -5.46
C ASP A 32 -13.87 -0.31 -5.29
N ALA A 33 -13.44 0.88 -4.87
CA ALA A 33 -14.28 2.03 -4.55
C ALA A 33 -13.71 3.30 -5.20
N ASP A 34 -14.60 4.17 -5.65
CA ASP A 34 -14.39 5.38 -6.47
C ASP A 34 -13.38 6.42 -5.93
N GLN A 35 -12.79 6.19 -4.76
CA GLN A 35 -11.82 7.09 -4.14
C GLN A 35 -10.68 6.30 -3.48
N PRO A 36 -9.56 6.06 -4.19
CA PRO A 36 -8.45 5.32 -3.62
C PRO A 36 -7.79 6.15 -2.51
N LEU A 37 -7.67 5.55 -1.32
CA LEU A 37 -6.89 6.13 -0.23
C LEU A 37 -5.43 6.23 -0.69
N SER A 38 -4.76 7.33 -0.40
CA SER A 38 -3.33 7.45 -0.68
C SER A 38 -2.60 8.23 0.39
N ILE A 39 -1.34 7.88 0.61
CA ILE A 39 -0.41 8.58 1.51
C ILE A 39 0.84 9.00 0.73
N SER A 40 1.59 10.00 1.19
CA SER A 40 2.86 10.34 0.52
C SER A 40 3.92 9.27 0.78
N ALA A 41 4.84 9.08 -0.16
CA ALA A 41 5.98 8.17 0.03
C ALA A 41 6.88 8.58 1.22
N GLY A 42 6.85 9.85 1.64
CA GLY A 42 7.54 10.31 2.86
C GLY A 42 6.84 9.94 4.17
N GLN A 43 5.51 9.76 4.15
CA GLN A 43 4.72 9.37 5.33
C GLN A 43 4.53 7.86 5.44
N ALA A 44 4.64 7.15 4.32
CA ALA A 44 4.47 5.70 4.24
C ALA A 44 5.40 4.88 5.16
N PRO A 45 6.67 5.25 5.38
CA PRO A 45 7.55 4.50 6.31
C PRO A 45 7.05 4.50 7.76
N SER A 46 6.49 5.62 8.23
CA SER A 46 5.92 5.69 9.57
C SER A 46 4.71 4.75 9.71
N LEU A 47 3.83 4.74 8.70
CA LEU A 47 2.70 3.80 8.68
C LEU A 47 3.16 2.33 8.65
N ALA A 48 4.17 2.00 7.85
CA ALA A 48 4.72 0.64 7.81
C ALA A 48 5.29 0.22 9.18
N THR A 49 5.96 1.15 9.88
CA THR A 49 6.47 0.92 11.23
C THR A 49 5.34 0.63 12.22
N ASP A 50 4.27 1.45 12.21
CA ASP A 50 3.12 1.25 13.08
C ASP A 50 2.42 -0.09 12.81
N LEU A 51 2.33 -0.50 11.54
CA LEU A 51 1.73 -1.78 11.14
C LEU A 51 2.56 -2.98 11.60
N HIS A 52 3.89 -2.92 11.48
CA HIS A 52 4.77 -3.94 12.05
C HIS A 52 4.58 -4.10 13.56
N GLN A 53 4.41 -2.99 14.29
CA GLN A 53 4.23 -3.02 15.75
C GLN A 53 2.94 -3.72 16.19
N ILE A 54 1.92 -3.76 15.34
CA ILE A 54 0.65 -4.45 15.61
C ILE A 54 0.55 -5.83 14.95
N GLY A 55 1.61 -6.31 14.31
CA GLY A 55 1.68 -7.64 13.67
C GLY A 55 1.10 -7.71 12.26
N GLU A 56 0.84 -6.58 11.62
CA GLU A 56 0.34 -6.49 10.24
C GLU A 56 1.49 -6.55 9.21
N ASP A 57 2.37 -7.54 9.35
CA ASP A 57 3.64 -7.63 8.61
C ASP A 57 3.46 -7.76 7.09
N GLN A 58 2.40 -8.43 6.64
CA GLN A 58 2.13 -8.57 5.21
C GLN A 58 1.76 -7.22 4.57
N LEU A 59 0.96 -6.40 5.27
CA LEU A 59 0.56 -5.09 4.76
C LEU A 59 1.74 -4.11 4.83
N ALA A 60 2.48 -4.13 5.94
CA ALA A 60 3.67 -3.31 6.13
C ALA A 60 4.74 -3.59 5.06
N GLY A 61 5.03 -4.88 4.78
CA GLY A 61 6.00 -5.25 3.74
C GLY A 61 5.62 -4.77 2.34
N LYS A 62 4.33 -4.78 1.98
CA LYS A 62 3.86 -4.22 0.70
C LYS A 62 4.08 -2.70 0.63
N ILE A 63 3.92 -1.98 1.74
CA ILE A 63 4.19 -0.54 1.80
C ILE A 63 5.69 -0.27 1.64
N ASP A 64 6.55 -1.05 2.31
CA ASP A 64 8.00 -0.92 2.19
C ASP A 64 8.49 -1.12 0.74
N ASP A 65 7.97 -2.13 0.05
CA ASP A 65 8.31 -2.39 -1.35
C ASP A 65 7.86 -1.25 -2.27
N ALA A 66 6.68 -0.66 -2.00
CA ALA A 66 6.17 0.46 -2.76
C ALA A 66 6.98 1.75 -2.50
N VAL A 67 7.40 2.01 -1.25
CA VAL A 67 8.30 3.11 -0.89
C VAL A 67 9.67 2.95 -1.57
N ARG A 68 10.23 1.75 -1.55
CA ARG A 68 11.50 1.44 -2.22
C ARG A 68 11.41 1.72 -3.71
N SER A 69 10.31 1.31 -4.33
CA SER A 69 10.04 1.57 -5.76
C SER A 69 9.92 3.06 -6.05
N ALA A 70 9.15 3.81 -5.24
CA ALA A 70 9.02 5.26 -5.38
C ALA A 70 10.37 6.00 -5.24
N THR A 71 11.20 5.59 -4.28
CA THR A 71 12.55 6.15 -4.05
C THR A 71 13.46 5.88 -5.24
N ARG A 72 13.42 4.66 -5.78
CA ARG A 72 14.20 4.27 -6.96
C ARG A 72 13.80 5.06 -8.20
N TYR A 73 12.51 5.25 -8.45
CA TYR A 73 12.06 6.05 -9.59
C TYR A 73 12.22 7.56 -9.39
N GLY A 74 12.19 8.06 -8.16
CA GLY A 74 12.43 9.48 -7.87
C GLY A 74 13.90 9.90 -7.93
N SER A 75 14.83 8.93 -7.97
CA SER A 75 16.27 9.17 -8.10
C SER A 75 16.79 8.98 -9.53
N MET A 76 15.92 8.59 -10.47
CA MET A 76 16.17 8.59 -11.92
C MET A 76 15.74 9.93 -12.52
#